data_AF-A0A849PYL1-F1
#
_entry.id   AF-A0A849PYL1-F1
#
_cell.length_a   1.000
_cell.length_b   1.000
_cell.length_c   1.000
_cell.angle_alpha   90.00
_cell.angle_beta   90.00
_cell.angle_gamma   90.00
#
_symmetry.space_group_name_H-M   'P 1'
#
loop_
_entity.id
_entity.type
_entity.pdbx_description
1 polymer ?
#
loop_
_entity_poly.entity_id
_entity_poly.type
_entity_poly.pdbx_seq_one_letter_code
_entity_poly.pdbx_strand_id
1 'polypeptide(L)'
;MNNINKSVVRKLLRMKWRTLAIALVVGLAMAMIVSGLYGGAVMDESVQVFFEESAMPDVFVDFNVPVNRSEVNEALASSRDVDDFDSRLKVGGTYVSPNDESFQAILIGMGDPDGATINKFELVKGEFFDGTGEGNAVSSMESKGIR
;
A
#
# COMPACT_ATOMS: atom_id res chain seq x y z
N MET A 1 6.56 56.45 -3.29
CA MET A 1 5.36 55.92 -2.61
C MET A 1 4.29 57.01 -2.63
N ASN A 2 3.22 56.84 -3.41
CA ASN A 2 2.22 57.90 -3.67
C ASN A 2 1.57 58.41 -2.37
N ASN A 3 1.26 59.72 -2.30
CA ASN A 3 0.66 60.36 -1.12
C ASN A 3 -0.65 59.68 -0.65
N ILE A 4 -1.38 59.09 -1.60
CA ILE A 4 -2.58 58.28 -1.36
C ILE A 4 -2.28 57.06 -0.48
N ASN A 5 -1.19 56.33 -0.74
CA ASN A 5 -0.81 55.14 0.05
C ASN A 5 -0.51 55.50 1.50
N LYS A 6 0.15 56.64 1.73
CA LYS A 6 0.48 57.14 3.08
C LYS A 6 -0.78 57.49 3.89
N SER A 7 -1.79 58.06 3.22
CA SER A 7 -3.10 58.36 3.82
C SER A 7 -3.85 57.09 4.23
N VAL A 8 -3.91 56.10 3.32
CA VAL A 8 -4.60 54.82 3.55
C VAL A 8 -3.98 54.02 4.69
N VAL A 9 -2.65 53.89 4.71
CA VAL A 9 -1.92 53.18 5.79
C VAL A 9 -2.16 53.84 7.15
N ARG A 10 -2.17 55.18 7.22
CA ARG A 10 -2.42 55.91 8.47
C ARG A 10 -3.86 55.71 8.97
N LYS A 11 -4.82 55.54 8.06
CA LYS A 11 -6.22 55.23 8.40
C LYS A 11 -6.37 53.80 8.90
N LEU A 12 -5.72 52.83 8.25
CA LEU A 12 -5.67 51.43 8.70
C LEU A 12 -5.05 51.30 10.10
N LEU A 13 -3.96 52.04 10.37
CA LEU A 13 -3.31 52.09 11.69
C LEU A 13 -4.19 52.66 12.82
N ARG A 14 -5.21 53.47 12.49
CA ARG A 14 -6.18 53.96 13.49
C ARG A 14 -7.30 52.95 13.75
N MET A 15 -7.57 52.03 12.82
CA MET A 15 -8.63 51.01 12.91
C MET A 15 -8.01 49.62 13.11
N LYS A 16 -7.12 49.51 14.10
CA LYS A 16 -6.26 48.34 14.35
C LYS A 16 -7.04 47.03 14.43
N TRP A 17 -8.07 46.99 15.28
CA TRP A 17 -8.88 45.79 15.50
C TRP A 17 -9.69 45.34 14.28
N ARG A 18 -10.28 46.28 13.55
CA ARG A 18 -11.01 45.98 12.31
C ARG A 18 -10.09 45.47 11.21
N THR A 19 -8.92 46.09 11.06
CA THR A 19 -7.94 45.68 10.05
C THR A 19 -7.40 44.28 10.37
N LEU A 20 -7.14 43.99 11.65
CA LEU A 20 -6.67 42.69 12.11
C LEU A 20 -7.72 41.60 11.88
N ALA A 21 -8.99 41.87 12.19
CA ALA A 21 -10.09 40.93 11.91
C ALA A 21 -10.21 40.61 10.41
N ILE A 22 -10.13 41.61 9.54
CA ILE A 22 -10.18 41.41 8.07
C ILE A 22 -8.97 40.59 7.61
N ALA A 23 -7.76 40.91 8.07
CA ALA A 23 -6.55 40.18 7.73
C ALA A 23 -6.62 38.71 8.18
N LEU A 24 -7.20 38.45 9.36
CA LEU A 24 -7.38 37.11 9.89
C LEU A 24 -8.35 36.29 9.03
N VAL A 25 -9.50 36.87 8.64
CA VAL A 25 -10.47 36.18 7.77
C VAL A 25 -9.85 35.86 6.41
N VAL A 26 -9.13 36.80 5.81
CA VAL A 26 -8.44 36.59 4.53
C VAL A 26 -7.35 35.52 4.66
N GLY A 27 -6.57 35.56 5.73
CA GLY A 27 -5.53 34.56 6.00
C GLY A 27 -6.11 33.16 6.19
N LEU A 28 -7.21 33.05 6.93
CA LEU A 28 -7.88 31.79 7.20
C LEU A 28 -8.56 31.22 5.94
N ALA A 29 -9.14 32.08 5.10
CA ALA A 29 -9.66 31.69 3.79
C ALA A 29 -8.53 31.15 2.88
N MET A 30 -7.38 31.82 2.84
CA MET A 30 -6.23 31.31 2.08
C MET A 30 -5.67 30.01 2.65
N ALA A 31 -5.61 29.88 3.97
CA ALA A 31 -5.19 28.64 4.62
C ALA A 31 -6.10 27.47 4.24
N MET A 32 -7.42 27.67 4.21
CA MET A 32 -8.35 26.63 3.74
C MET A 32 -8.13 26.26 2.27
N ILE A 33 -7.92 27.23 1.38
CA ILE A 33 -7.68 26.97 -0.04
C ILE A 33 -6.40 26.16 -0.22
N VAL A 34 -5.30 26.57 0.41
CA VAL A 34 -4.02 25.87 0.34
C VAL A 34 -4.12 24.47 0.94
N SER A 35 -4.78 24.33 2.10
CA SER A 35 -4.98 23.03 2.74
C SER A 35 -5.84 22.10 1.89
N GLY A 36 -6.86 22.60 1.20
CA GLY A 36 -7.69 21.81 0.30
C GLY A 36 -6.93 21.33 -0.94
N LEU A 37 -6.17 22.21 -1.58
CA LEU A 37 -5.36 21.88 -2.75
C LEU A 37 -4.24 20.89 -2.40
N TYR A 38 -3.53 21.12 -1.30
CA TYR A 38 -2.45 20.25 -0.88
C TYR A 38 -2.98 18.92 -0.36
N GLY A 39 -4.10 18.92 0.36
CA GLY A 39 -4.74 17.71 0.86
C GLY A 39 -5.14 16.76 -0.26
N GLY A 40 -5.66 17.28 -1.39
CA GLY A 40 -5.95 16.46 -2.56
C GLY A 40 -4.69 15.83 -3.16
N ALA A 41 -3.66 16.64 -3.43
CA ALA A 41 -2.42 16.16 -4.01
C ALA A 41 -1.71 15.10 -3.15
N VAL A 42 -1.70 15.28 -1.83
CA VAL A 42 -1.11 14.30 -0.91
C VAL A 42 -1.92 13.01 -0.89
N MET A 43 -3.25 13.09 -0.99
CA MET A 43 -4.08 11.88 -1.05
C MET A 43 -3.83 11.11 -2.35
N ASP A 44 -3.80 11.79 -3.49
CA ASP A 44 -3.53 11.15 -4.78
C ASP A 44 -2.14 10.47 -4.78
N GLU A 45 -1.12 11.16 -4.29
CA GLU A 45 0.24 10.60 -4.14
C GLU A 45 0.26 9.41 -3.18
N SER A 46 -0.40 9.53 -2.02
CA SER A 46 -0.44 8.46 -1.03
C SER A 46 -1.15 7.22 -1.56
N VAL A 47 -2.22 7.40 -2.34
CA VAL A 47 -2.94 6.30 -2.99
C VAL A 47 -2.06 5.64 -4.05
N GLN A 48 -1.39 6.44 -4.88
CA GLN A 48 -0.48 5.91 -5.90
C GLN A 48 0.66 5.11 -5.27
N VAL A 49 1.36 5.68 -4.29
CA VAL A 49 2.46 5.02 -3.56
C VAL A 49 1.95 3.76 -2.86
N PHE A 50 0.77 3.80 -2.25
CA PHE A 50 0.18 2.62 -1.61
C PHE A 50 -0.03 1.48 -2.60
N PHE A 51 -0.56 1.76 -3.80
CA PHE A 51 -0.75 0.74 -4.83
C PHE A 51 0.57 0.23 -5.41
N GLU A 52 1.54 1.12 -5.66
CA GLU A 52 2.87 0.75 -6.15
C GLU A 52 3.63 -0.12 -5.11
N GLU A 53 3.61 0.27 -3.84
CA GLU A 53 4.35 -0.44 -2.78
C GLU A 53 3.68 -1.75 -2.36
N SER A 54 2.34 -1.80 -2.39
CA SER A 54 1.59 -3.02 -2.11
C SER A 54 1.78 -4.07 -3.22
N ALA A 55 2.32 -3.69 -4.38
CA ALA A 55 2.57 -4.54 -5.53
C ALA A 55 1.36 -5.47 -5.80
N MET A 56 0.15 -4.92 -5.70
CA MET A 56 -1.07 -5.73 -5.74
C MET A 56 -1.29 -6.27 -7.17
N PRO A 57 -1.50 -7.58 -7.36
CA PRO A 57 -1.72 -8.12 -8.70
C PRO A 57 -3.03 -7.63 -9.28
N ASP A 58 -3.00 -7.20 -10.54
CA ASP A 58 -4.21 -6.87 -11.29
C ASP A 58 -5.06 -8.11 -11.62
N VAL A 59 -4.40 -9.27 -11.81
CA VAL A 59 -5.05 -10.52 -12.24
C VAL A 59 -4.48 -11.71 -11.49
N PHE A 60 -5.36 -12.56 -10.95
CA PHE A 60 -5.02 -13.86 -10.39
C PHE A 60 -5.55 -14.96 -11.31
N VAL A 61 -4.69 -15.93 -11.64
CA VAL A 61 -5.06 -17.09 -12.47
C VAL A 61 -4.71 -18.36 -11.72
N ASP A 62 -5.73 -19.15 -11.37
CA ASP A 62 -5.58 -20.47 -10.77
C ASP A 62 -5.68 -21.54 -11.84
N PHE A 63 -4.62 -22.34 -12.01
CA PHE A 63 -4.62 -23.47 -12.94
C PHE A 63 -5.14 -24.73 -12.26
N ASN A 64 -6.31 -25.22 -12.70
CA ASN A 64 -6.93 -26.44 -12.17
C ASN A 64 -6.33 -27.74 -12.73
N VAL A 65 -5.42 -27.64 -13.70
CA VAL A 65 -4.70 -28.76 -14.32
C VAL A 65 -3.20 -28.50 -14.17
N PRO A 66 -2.37 -29.56 -14.03
CA PRO A 66 -0.93 -29.38 -13.92
C PRO A 66 -0.39 -28.76 -15.21
N VAL A 67 0.24 -27.60 -15.08
CA VAL A 67 0.85 -26.86 -16.19
C VAL A 67 2.36 -26.77 -15.95
N ASN A 68 3.14 -26.85 -17.02
CA ASN A 68 4.58 -26.67 -16.93
C ASN A 68 4.91 -25.20 -16.63
N ARG A 69 5.51 -24.93 -15.47
CA ARG A 69 5.87 -23.57 -15.03
C ARG A 69 6.77 -22.85 -16.04
N SER A 70 7.72 -23.56 -16.66
CA SER A 70 8.66 -22.97 -17.60
C SER A 70 7.97 -22.44 -18.86
N GLU A 71 6.99 -23.17 -19.38
CA GLU A 71 6.23 -22.77 -20.58
C GLU A 71 5.35 -21.54 -20.30
N VAL A 72 4.71 -21.50 -19.13
CA VAL A 72 3.89 -20.34 -18.71
C VAL A 72 4.77 -19.11 -18.52
N ASN A 73 5.91 -19.26 -17.85
CA ASN A 73 6.84 -18.16 -17.62
C ASN A 73 7.40 -17.60 -18.94
N GLU A 74 7.70 -18.46 -19.92
CA GLU A 74 8.17 -18.03 -21.25
C GLU A 74 7.07 -17.31 -22.04
N ALA A 75 5.83 -17.81 -21.98
CA ALA A 75 4.69 -17.17 -22.61
C ALA A 75 4.36 -15.80 -22.00
N LEU A 76 4.48 -15.65 -20.67
CA LEU A 76 4.25 -14.39 -19.98
C LEU A 76 5.40 -13.40 -20.20
N ALA A 77 6.66 -13.86 -20.16
CA ALA A 77 7.81 -13.01 -20.42
C ALA A 77 7.89 -12.49 -21.87
N SER A 78 7.27 -13.19 -22.82
CA SER A 78 7.17 -12.75 -24.21
C SER A 78 5.96 -11.85 -24.50
N SER A 79 5.03 -11.72 -23.55
CA SER A 79 3.91 -10.80 -23.65
C SER A 79 4.36 -9.37 -23.39
N ARG A 80 3.93 -8.43 -24.23
CA ARG A 80 4.27 -7.01 -24.09
C ARG A 80 3.36 -6.27 -23.11
N ASP A 81 2.25 -6.90 -22.73
CA ASP A 81 1.22 -6.34 -21.84
C ASP A 81 1.40 -6.80 -20.38
N VAL A 82 2.42 -7.61 -20.09
CA VAL A 82 2.74 -8.10 -18.74
C VAL A 82 4.06 -7.49 -18.31
N ASP A 83 4.02 -6.62 -17.30
CA ASP A 83 5.21 -5.93 -16.77
C ASP A 83 5.99 -6.82 -15.80
N ASP A 84 5.27 -7.49 -14.88
CA ASP A 84 5.83 -8.45 -13.94
C ASP A 84 4.87 -9.65 -13.75
N PHE A 85 5.41 -10.82 -13.44
CA PHE A 85 4.62 -12.00 -13.11
C PHE A 85 5.32 -12.89 -12.07
N ASP A 86 4.52 -13.46 -11.16
CA ASP A 86 4.97 -14.46 -10.20
C ASP A 86 4.05 -15.69 -10.27
N SER A 87 4.66 -16.87 -10.22
CA SER A 87 3.94 -18.15 -10.25
C SER A 87 4.22 -18.92 -8.97
N ARG A 88 3.17 -19.13 -8.17
CA ARG A 88 3.21 -19.76 -6.85
C ARG A 88 2.47 -21.08 -6.84
N LEU A 89 2.99 -22.04 -6.09
CA LEU A 89 2.30 -23.30 -5.85
C LEU A 89 1.38 -23.14 -4.64
N LYS A 90 0.07 -23.35 -4.82
CA LYS A 90 -0.92 -23.29 -3.74
C LYS A 90 -1.49 -24.68 -3.48
N VAL A 91 -1.39 -25.15 -2.25
CA VAL A 91 -1.93 -26.45 -1.84
C VAL A 91 -2.78 -26.27 -0.60
N GLY A 92 -4.07 -26.59 -0.71
CA GLY A 92 -4.97 -26.64 0.46
C GLY A 92 -4.75 -27.93 1.25
N GLY A 93 -4.78 -27.83 2.57
CA GLY A 93 -4.67 -28.97 3.47
C GLY A 93 -5.33 -28.72 4.82
N THR A 94 -5.35 -29.77 5.64
CA THR A 94 -5.78 -29.67 7.03
C THR A 94 -4.54 -29.81 7.91
N TYR A 95 -4.25 -28.78 8.70
CA TYR A 95 -3.25 -28.83 9.75
C TYR A 95 -3.89 -29.37 11.02
N VAL A 96 -3.35 -30.48 11.54
CA VAL A 96 -3.76 -31.05 12.82
C VAL A 96 -2.73 -30.66 13.87
N SER A 97 -3.15 -29.83 14.82
CA SER A 97 -2.33 -29.39 15.95
C SER A 97 -2.05 -30.56 16.91
N PRO A 98 -0.95 -30.52 17.68
CA PRO A 98 -0.68 -31.50 18.74
C PRO A 98 -1.79 -31.65 19.79
N ASN A 99 -2.68 -30.66 19.90
CA ASN A 99 -3.85 -30.69 20.78
C ASN A 99 -5.11 -31.30 20.12
N ASP A 100 -4.95 -31.99 18.98
CA ASP A 100 -6.04 -32.63 18.20
C ASP A 100 -7.05 -31.62 17.61
N GLU A 101 -6.69 -30.33 17.59
CA GLU A 101 -7.45 -29.29 16.90
C GLU A 101 -7.09 -29.27 15.41
N SER A 102 -8.11 -29.34 14.54
CA SER A 102 -7.93 -29.30 13.08
C SER A 102 -8.23 -27.93 12.51
N PHE A 103 -7.33 -27.42 11.68
CA PHE A 103 -7.45 -26.13 11.00
C PHE A 103 -7.30 -26.32 9.49
N GLN A 104 -8.09 -25.61 8.70
CA GLN A 104 -7.81 -25.49 7.27
C GLN A 104 -6.60 -24.57 7.09
N ALA A 105 -5.61 -25.05 6.37
CA ALA A 105 -4.39 -24.32 6.07
C ALA A 105 -4.15 -24.32 4.56
N ILE A 106 -3.56 -23.25 4.06
CA ILE A 106 -3.11 -23.15 2.68
C ILE A 106 -1.59 -23.05 2.72
N LEU A 107 -0.93 -24.01 2.09
CA LEU A 107 0.49 -23.96 1.84
C LEU A 107 0.72 -23.18 0.55
N ILE A 108 1.56 -22.15 0.63
CA ILE A 108 1.95 -21.33 -0.51
C ILE A 108 3.46 -21.48 -0.66
N GLY A 109 3.89 -22.07 -1.77
CA GLY A 109 5.30 -22.14 -2.11
C GLY A 109 5.83 -20.75 -2.46
N MET A 110 6.86 -20.31 -1.74
CA MET A 110 7.57 -19.07 -2.00
C MET A 110 9.00 -19.37 -2.44
N GLY A 111 9.48 -18.65 -3.46
CA GLY A 111 10.85 -18.77 -3.94
C GLY A 111 11.85 -17.97 -3.10
N ASP A 112 11.48 -16.74 -2.73
CA ASP A 112 12.23 -15.86 -1.85
C ASP A 112 11.21 -15.12 -0.95
N PRO A 113 11.18 -15.37 0.37
CA PRO A 113 10.22 -14.75 1.28
C PRO A 113 10.48 -13.26 1.53
N ASP A 114 11.74 -12.80 1.37
CA ASP A 114 12.14 -11.40 1.55
C ASP A 114 12.18 -10.64 0.21
N GLY A 115 11.92 -11.34 -0.89
CA GLY A 115 11.96 -10.81 -2.24
C GLY A 115 10.86 -9.76 -2.52
N ALA A 116 11.18 -8.79 -3.37
CA ALA A 116 10.25 -7.77 -3.85
C ALA A 116 9.28 -8.32 -4.92
N THR A 117 8.50 -9.34 -4.57
CA THR A 117 7.51 -9.96 -5.46
C THR A 117 6.14 -9.26 -5.41
N ILE A 118 5.26 -9.59 -6.35
CA ILE A 118 3.90 -9.04 -6.59
C ILE A 118 2.91 -9.40 -5.45
N ASN A 119 3.38 -9.71 -4.26
CA ASN A 119 2.59 -9.92 -3.04
C ASN A 119 3.59 -10.15 -1.90
N LYS A 120 3.93 -9.08 -1.18
CA LYS A 120 4.80 -9.16 0.00
C LYS A 120 4.03 -9.74 1.17
N PHE A 121 4.59 -10.76 1.80
CA PHE A 121 4.08 -11.22 3.08
C PHE A 121 4.77 -10.45 4.20
N GLU A 122 3.98 -9.89 5.10
CA GLU A 122 4.52 -9.27 6.31
C GLU A 122 4.56 -10.31 7.43
N LEU A 123 5.74 -10.50 8.00
CA LEU A 123 5.93 -11.42 9.10
C LEU A 123 5.44 -10.78 10.40
N VAL A 124 4.26 -11.20 10.87
CA VAL A 124 3.72 -10.73 12.16
C VAL A 124 4.50 -11.31 13.34
N LYS A 125 4.93 -12.57 13.25
CA LYS A 125 5.66 -13.28 14.31
C LYS A 125 6.40 -14.51 13.78
N GLY A 126 7.63 -14.72 14.25
CA GLY A 126 8.46 -15.88 13.89
C GLY A 126 9.65 -15.45 13.06
N GLU A 127 10.11 -16.33 12.17
CA GLU A 127 11.13 -16.09 11.15
C GLU A 127 10.60 -16.70 9.85
N PHE A 128 10.89 -16.07 8.71
CA PHE A 128 10.63 -16.72 7.43
C PHE A 128 11.64 -17.87 7.25
N PHE A 129 11.14 -18.99 6.75
CA PHE A 129 12.01 -20.08 6.35
C PHE A 129 12.66 -19.76 5.00
N ASP A 130 13.99 -19.84 4.94
CA ASP A 130 14.84 -19.55 3.78
C ASP A 130 15.61 -20.82 3.29
N GLY A 131 15.23 -22.00 3.81
CA GLY A 131 15.87 -23.28 3.47
C GLY A 131 15.18 -24.06 2.35
N THR A 132 15.96 -24.80 1.55
CA THR A 132 15.42 -25.80 0.60
C THR A 132 14.67 -26.90 1.35
N GLY A 133 13.36 -27.04 1.09
CA GLY A 133 12.50 -28.04 1.71
C GLY A 133 11.66 -27.52 2.89
N GLU A 134 11.79 -26.25 3.22
CA GLU A 134 10.94 -25.57 4.20
C GLU A 134 9.81 -24.82 3.49
N GLY A 135 8.66 -24.69 4.15
CA GLY A 135 7.45 -24.10 3.57
C GLY A 135 6.82 -23.12 4.54
N ASN A 136 6.59 -21.90 4.09
CA ASN A 136 5.86 -20.90 4.87
C ASN A 136 4.36 -21.17 4.74
N ALA A 137 3.70 -21.53 5.84
CA ALA A 137 2.27 -21.78 5.90
C ALA A 137 1.51 -20.49 6.24
N VAL A 138 0.55 -20.11 5.41
CA VAL A 138 -0.29 -18.92 5.67
C VAL A 138 -1.61 -19.39 6.27
N SER A 139 -1.87 -18.99 7.51
CA SER A 139 -3.16 -19.20 8.17
C SER A 139 -3.97 -17.92 8.12
N SER A 140 -5.18 -18.00 7.58
CA SER A 140 -6.10 -16.85 7.48
C SER A 140 -6.75 -16.45 8.82
N MET A 141 -6.35 -17.05 9.94
CA MET A 141 -6.89 -16.68 11.26
C MET A 141 -6.01 -15.63 11.92
N GLU A 142 -6.48 -14.38 11.95
CA GLU A 142 -5.89 -13.18 12.58
C GLU A 142 -5.41 -13.37 14.05
N SER A 143 -5.73 -14.49 14.70
CA SER A 143 -5.43 -14.73 16.12
C SER A 143 -4.47 -15.88 16.43
N LYS A 144 -4.06 -16.71 15.44
CA LYS A 144 -3.21 -17.89 15.72
C LYS A 144 -2.21 -18.12 14.58
N GLY A 145 -0.96 -17.73 14.83
CA GLY A 145 0.19 -18.15 14.01
C GLY A 145 0.41 -19.66 14.12
N ILE A 146 0.60 -20.31 12.97
CA ILE A 146 1.05 -21.71 12.91
C ILE A 146 2.56 -21.68 13.17
N ARG A 147 3.04 -22.52 14.07
CA ARG A 147 4.44 -22.66 14.44
C ARG A 147 4.92 -24.05 14.07
#